data_AF-B9M6S2-F1
#
_entry.id   AF-B9M6S2-F1
#
_cell.length_a   1.000
_cell.length_b   1.000
_cell.length_c   1.000
_cell.angle_alpha   90.00
_cell.angle_beta   90.00
_cell.angle_gamma   90.00
#
_symmetry.space_group_name_H-M   'P 1'
#
loop_
_entity.id
_entity.type
_entity.pdbx_description
1 polymer ?
#
loop_
_entity_poly.entity_id
_entity_poly.type
_entity_poly.pdbx_seq_one_letter_code
_entity_poly.pdbx_strand_id
1 'polypeptide(L)'
;MKLTIFAIMASLLFGCTSSLHPTLKKLDTLEPGVVKTAALGGTMYETGYIRALPGFVASTNYYLPEMDNLVFPPVKKGTVWVCNGKLSSGDYLCLCPDISEKDVTTSTGIPLATKLPLFIIKPWGEFAGLYYTDTDRESGQVNHLHGLFVYTDVPLEDSYKARLVYSGRTDSAISLTYQEFNGTMKTPTLSQVLTYEMTSANMINVRNVMIEVMDATESKIKYVVKN
;
A
#
# COMPACT_ATOMS: atom_id res chain seq x y z
N MET A 1 45.20 26.76 -41.76
CA MET A 1 45.16 25.55 -40.90
C MET A 1 44.00 25.73 -39.93
N LYS A 2 42.86 25.06 -40.18
CA LYS A 2 41.63 25.19 -39.38
C LYS A 2 41.79 24.35 -38.11
N LEU A 3 41.74 24.98 -36.94
CA LEU A 3 41.69 24.27 -35.65
C LEU A 3 40.26 24.41 -35.11
N THR A 4 39.47 23.36 -35.31
CA THR A 4 38.09 23.26 -34.83
C THR A 4 38.13 22.80 -33.36
N ILE A 5 37.83 23.71 -32.43
CA ILE A 5 37.69 23.37 -31.00
C ILE A 5 36.28 22.82 -30.79
N PHE A 6 36.17 21.51 -30.59
CA PHE A 6 34.96 20.86 -30.09
C PHE A 6 34.89 21.11 -28.58
N ALA A 7 34.07 22.07 -28.16
CA ALA A 7 33.67 22.20 -26.77
C ALA A 7 32.63 21.11 -26.47
N ILE A 8 33.08 20.02 -25.82
CA ILE A 8 32.20 19.02 -25.22
C ILE A 8 31.53 19.69 -24.01
N MET A 9 30.32 20.20 -24.23
CA MET A 9 29.45 20.70 -23.19
C MET A 9 28.91 19.49 -22.43
N ALA A 10 29.64 19.06 -21.40
CA ALA A 10 29.13 18.10 -20.41
C ALA A 10 28.05 18.81 -19.58
N SER A 11 26.80 18.70 -20.03
CA SER A 11 25.64 19.08 -19.26
C SER A 11 25.53 18.16 -18.05
N LEU A 12 26.01 18.62 -16.90
CA LEU A 12 25.65 18.12 -15.59
C LEU A 12 24.15 18.38 -15.39
N LEU A 13 23.33 17.44 -15.83
CA LEU A 13 21.93 17.38 -15.43
C LEU A 13 21.91 16.92 -13.98
N PHE A 14 22.02 17.88 -13.05
CA PHE A 14 21.61 17.65 -11.68
C PHE A 14 20.10 17.32 -11.73
N GLY A 15 19.78 16.04 -11.49
CA GLY A 15 18.42 15.54 -11.60
C GLY A 15 17.54 16.20 -10.54
N CYS A 16 16.59 17.03 -10.96
CA CYS A 16 15.59 17.51 -10.02
C CYS A 16 14.77 16.33 -9.51
N THR A 17 14.92 16.00 -8.23
CA THR A 17 14.03 15.09 -7.53
C THR A 17 12.78 15.86 -7.08
N SER A 18 11.61 15.27 -7.26
CA SER A 18 10.35 15.82 -6.75
C SER A 18 9.83 14.95 -5.61
N SER A 19 9.44 15.57 -4.49
CA SER A 19 8.76 14.86 -3.40
C SER A 19 7.36 14.43 -3.82
N LEU A 20 6.97 13.21 -3.45
CA LEU A 20 5.62 12.71 -3.66
C LEU A 20 4.70 13.17 -2.53
N HIS A 21 3.49 13.61 -2.90
CA HIS A 21 2.46 13.96 -1.94
C HIS A 21 1.47 12.79 -1.78
N PRO A 22 1.05 12.48 -0.54
CA PRO A 22 0.03 11.46 -0.32
C PRO A 22 -1.28 11.82 -1.00
N THR A 23 -1.90 10.83 -1.64
CA THR A 23 -3.25 10.94 -2.20
C THR A 23 -4.28 10.60 -1.12
N LEU A 24 -5.43 11.27 -1.12
CA LEU A 24 -6.54 10.98 -0.22
C LEU A 24 -7.69 10.34 -1.00
N LYS A 25 -8.06 9.11 -0.62
CA LYS A 25 -9.22 8.40 -1.14
C LYS A 25 -10.27 8.27 -0.04
N LYS A 26 -11.40 8.96 -0.17
CA LYS A 26 -12.55 8.75 0.71
C LYS A 26 -13.18 7.38 0.40
N LEU A 27 -13.50 6.62 1.44
CA LEU A 27 -14.30 5.41 1.36
C LEU A 27 -15.67 5.72 1.92
N ASP A 28 -16.70 5.52 1.13
CA ASP A 28 -18.08 5.72 1.56
C ASP A 28 -18.99 4.91 0.65
N THR A 29 -19.35 3.70 1.08
CA THR A 29 -20.27 2.84 0.33
C THR A 29 -21.68 2.87 0.93
N LEU A 30 -21.92 3.73 1.91
CA LEU A 30 -23.25 3.93 2.47
C LEU A 30 -24.09 4.69 1.44
N GLU A 31 -25.14 4.03 0.97
CA GLU A 31 -26.12 4.63 0.05
C GLU A 31 -27.50 4.48 0.69
N PRO A 32 -27.95 5.50 1.42
CA PRO A 32 -29.25 5.44 2.08
C PRO A 32 -30.39 5.24 1.09
N GLY A 33 -31.38 4.43 1.49
CA GLY A 33 -32.56 4.12 0.67
C GLY A 33 -32.32 3.14 -0.48
N VAL A 34 -31.07 2.77 -0.77
CA VAL A 34 -30.74 1.78 -1.81
C VAL A 34 -30.74 0.37 -1.22
N VAL A 35 -31.49 -0.53 -1.85
CA VAL A 35 -31.53 -1.94 -1.48
C VAL A 35 -30.25 -2.63 -1.97
N LYS A 36 -29.53 -3.26 -1.04
CA LYS A 36 -28.28 -3.98 -1.29
C LYS A 36 -28.36 -5.43 -0.84
N THR A 37 -27.45 -6.24 -1.35
CA THR A 37 -27.30 -7.64 -0.96
C THR A 37 -25.84 -7.92 -0.62
N ALA A 38 -25.60 -8.71 0.41
CA ALA A 38 -24.29 -9.27 0.72
C ALA A 38 -24.40 -10.78 0.93
N ALA A 39 -23.43 -11.54 0.43
CA ALA A 39 -23.27 -12.96 0.74
C ALA A 39 -22.61 -13.15 2.11
N LEU A 40 -22.55 -14.39 2.60
CA LEU A 40 -21.77 -14.76 3.79
C LEU A 40 -20.29 -14.38 3.62
N GLY A 41 -19.74 -13.65 4.59
CA GLY A 41 -18.41 -13.06 4.53
C GLY A 41 -18.33 -11.82 3.62
N GLY A 42 -19.44 -11.47 2.96
CA GLY A 42 -19.56 -10.32 2.08
C GLY A 42 -19.65 -9.01 2.87
N THR A 43 -19.07 -7.97 2.29
CA THR A 43 -19.10 -6.62 2.88
C THR A 43 -20.45 -5.98 2.64
N MET A 44 -21.08 -5.50 3.72
CA MET A 44 -22.30 -4.71 3.65
C MET A 44 -21.94 -3.25 3.36
N TYR A 45 -21.07 -2.65 4.16
CA TYR A 45 -20.57 -1.32 3.87
C TYR A 45 -19.12 -1.13 4.30
N GLU A 46 -18.46 -0.15 3.69
CA GLU A 46 -17.19 0.41 4.09
C GLU A 46 -17.29 1.93 4.18
N THR A 47 -16.64 2.51 5.19
CA THR A 47 -16.47 3.95 5.34
C THR A 47 -15.05 4.28 5.79
N GLY A 48 -14.64 5.53 5.61
CA GLY A 48 -13.36 6.04 6.10
C GLY A 48 -12.58 6.78 5.02
N TYR A 49 -11.26 6.74 5.13
CA TYR A 49 -10.37 7.37 4.19
C TYR A 49 -9.00 6.66 4.18
N ILE A 50 -8.42 6.53 3.00
CA ILE A 50 -7.06 6.02 2.82
C ILE A 50 -6.21 7.19 2.35
N ARG A 51 -5.18 7.52 3.13
CA ARG A 51 -4.07 8.34 2.66
C ARG A 51 -2.96 7.42 2.20
N ALA A 52 -2.53 7.53 0.95
CA ALA A 52 -1.53 6.60 0.42
C ALA A 52 -0.45 7.31 -0.38
N LEU A 53 0.75 6.73 -0.31
CA LEU A 53 1.84 7.05 -1.22
C LEU A 53 1.98 5.94 -2.27
N PRO A 54 2.52 6.27 -3.46
CA PRO A 54 2.96 5.24 -4.39
C PRO A 54 3.95 4.29 -3.74
N GLY A 55 3.88 3.02 -4.13
CA GLY A 55 4.81 2.01 -3.66
C GLY A 55 4.77 0.77 -4.52
N PHE A 56 5.49 -0.24 -4.07
CA PHE A 56 5.64 -1.49 -4.77
C PHE A 56 5.64 -2.68 -3.81
N VAL A 57 5.16 -3.82 -4.28
CA VAL A 57 5.25 -5.10 -3.58
C VAL A 57 6.16 -6.03 -4.36
N ALA A 58 7.12 -6.67 -3.69
CA ALA A 58 7.95 -7.68 -4.30
C ALA A 58 7.12 -8.90 -4.75
N SER A 59 7.20 -9.25 -6.03
CA SER A 59 6.42 -10.34 -6.64
C SER A 59 7.00 -11.73 -6.36
N THR A 60 8.31 -11.79 -6.09
CA THR A 60 9.08 -13.02 -5.87
C THR A 60 10.19 -12.79 -4.83
N ASN A 61 10.74 -13.88 -4.30
CA ASN A 61 11.98 -13.82 -3.53
C ASN A 61 13.14 -13.57 -4.49
N TYR A 62 14.06 -12.68 -4.13
CA TYR A 62 15.21 -12.37 -4.96
C TYR A 62 16.41 -11.85 -4.14
N TYR A 63 17.62 -12.12 -4.63
CA TYR A 63 18.86 -11.61 -4.08
C TYR A 63 19.40 -10.53 -5.00
N LEU A 64 19.48 -9.30 -4.50
CA LEU A 64 20.07 -8.21 -5.26
C LEU A 64 21.56 -8.51 -5.50
N PRO A 65 22.09 -8.21 -6.69
CA PRO A 65 23.53 -8.24 -6.87
C PRO A 65 24.18 -7.24 -5.92
N GLU A 66 25.44 -7.48 -5.59
CA GLU A 66 26.25 -6.47 -4.92
C GLU A 66 26.33 -5.23 -5.81
N MET A 67 26.08 -4.05 -5.22
CA MET A 67 26.16 -2.77 -5.94
C MET A 67 26.86 -1.75 -5.07
N ASP A 68 27.80 -1.01 -5.65
CA ASP A 68 28.58 0.01 -4.94
C ASP A 68 29.20 -0.49 -3.63
N ASN A 69 29.74 -1.72 -3.65
CA ASN A 69 30.30 -2.39 -2.48
C ASN A 69 29.27 -2.66 -1.36
N LEU A 70 27.97 -2.64 -1.67
CA LEU A 70 26.87 -2.93 -0.73
C LEU A 70 26.20 -4.27 -1.06
N VAL A 71 25.93 -5.03 0.00
CA VAL A 71 25.20 -6.29 0.00
C VAL A 71 23.91 -6.09 0.78
N PHE A 72 22.78 -6.20 0.07
CA PHE A 72 21.46 -6.06 0.66
C PHE A 72 20.92 -7.40 1.17
N PRO A 73 20.05 -7.39 2.19
CA PRO A 73 19.36 -8.61 2.59
C PRO A 73 18.44 -9.10 1.44
N PRO A 74 18.08 -10.39 1.43
CA PRO A 74 17.21 -10.93 0.40
C PRO A 74 15.85 -10.21 0.39
N VAL A 75 15.41 -9.79 -0.79
CA VAL A 75 14.06 -9.24 -0.98
C VAL A 75 13.08 -10.41 -0.94
N LYS A 76 12.17 -10.39 0.04
CA LYS A 76 11.16 -11.44 0.19
C LYS A 76 9.91 -11.07 -0.59
N LYS A 77 9.26 -12.07 -1.18
CA LYS A 77 7.94 -11.91 -1.80
C LYS A 77 6.96 -11.31 -0.78
N GLY A 78 6.20 -10.31 -1.21
CA GLY A 78 5.23 -9.61 -0.38
C GLY A 78 5.79 -8.43 0.44
N THR A 79 7.12 -8.24 0.46
CA THR A 79 7.73 -7.06 1.08
C THR A 79 7.30 -5.79 0.35
N VAL A 80 6.96 -4.75 1.12
CA VAL A 80 6.44 -3.48 0.62
C VAL A 80 7.54 -2.43 0.59
N TRP A 81 7.58 -1.69 -0.52
CA TRP A 81 8.48 -0.57 -0.76
C TRP A 81 7.65 0.70 -0.88
N VAL A 82 7.98 1.72 -0.11
CA VAL A 82 7.25 3.00 -0.06
C VAL A 82 8.06 4.05 -0.81
N CYS A 83 7.43 4.76 -1.73
CA CYS A 83 8.12 5.75 -2.56
C CYS A 83 7.76 7.17 -2.11
N ASN A 84 8.78 7.93 -1.72
CA ASN A 84 8.64 9.31 -1.24
C ASN A 84 9.15 10.34 -2.25
N GLY A 85 9.80 9.90 -3.32
CA GLY A 85 10.35 10.76 -4.34
C GLY A 85 10.20 10.18 -5.74
N LYS A 86 10.39 11.04 -6.73
CA LYS A 86 10.39 10.69 -8.14
C LYS A 86 11.52 11.45 -8.86
N LEU A 87 12.24 10.75 -9.71
CA LEU A 87 13.26 11.33 -10.61
C LEU A 87 12.56 12.05 -11.77
N SER A 88 13.30 12.95 -12.45
CA SER A 88 12.80 13.62 -13.66
C SER A 88 12.52 12.65 -14.81
N SER A 89 13.15 11.48 -14.82
CA SER A 89 12.85 10.37 -15.74
C SER A 89 11.45 9.79 -15.54
N GLY A 90 10.86 10.02 -14.37
CA GLY A 90 9.61 9.41 -13.94
C GLY A 90 9.78 8.15 -13.09
N ASP A 91 11.01 7.74 -12.79
CA ASP A 91 11.29 6.59 -11.90
C ASP A 91 11.07 6.96 -10.44
N TYR A 92 10.67 5.97 -9.64
CA TYR A 92 10.36 6.16 -8.23
C TYR A 92 11.57 5.94 -7.34
N LEU A 93 11.69 6.76 -6.29
CA LEU A 93 12.67 6.61 -5.23
C LEU A 93 11.99 6.00 -4.00
N CYS A 94 12.31 4.74 -3.73
CA CYS A 94 11.58 3.91 -2.78
C CYS A 94 12.50 3.36 -1.69
N LEU A 95 11.93 3.13 -0.51
CA LEU A 95 12.61 2.47 0.61
C LEU A 95 11.75 1.33 1.13
N CYS A 96 12.41 0.28 1.62
CA CYS A 96 11.74 -0.78 2.34
C CYS A 96 11.77 -0.46 3.85
N PRO A 97 10.62 -0.23 4.51
CA PRO A 97 10.60 0.08 5.94
C PRO A 97 11.17 -1.04 6.82
N ASP A 98 11.21 -2.28 6.31
CA ASP A 98 11.72 -3.45 7.01
C ASP A 98 13.25 -3.62 6.87
N ILE A 99 13.92 -2.78 6.07
CA ILE A 99 15.38 -2.79 5.88
C ILE A 99 15.96 -1.54 6.54
N SER A 100 16.91 -1.75 7.44
CA SER A 100 17.67 -0.69 8.11
C SER A 100 19.15 -0.76 7.76
N GLU A 101 19.91 0.26 8.13
CA GLU A 101 21.35 0.37 7.83
C GLU A 101 22.15 -0.85 8.32
N LYS A 102 21.78 -1.40 9.48
CA LYS A 102 22.42 -2.60 10.06
C LYS A 102 22.19 -3.88 9.24
N ASP A 103 21.15 -3.92 8.40
CA ASP A 103 20.80 -5.08 7.60
C ASP A 103 21.56 -5.09 6.26
N VAL A 104 22.15 -3.95 5.89
CA VAL A 104 22.98 -3.79 4.69
C VAL A 104 24.44 -3.81 5.11
N THR A 105 25.24 -4.68 4.49
CA THR A 105 26.68 -4.76 4.75
C THR A 105 27.48 -4.32 3.55
N THR A 106 28.74 -3.99 3.77
CA THR A 106 29.72 -3.90 2.70
C THR A 106 30.10 -5.30 2.19
N SER A 107 30.83 -5.40 1.06
CA SER A 107 31.35 -6.69 0.58
C SER A 107 32.26 -7.40 1.59
N THR A 108 32.86 -6.66 2.52
CA THR A 108 33.69 -7.19 3.61
C THR A 108 32.88 -7.59 4.85
N GLY A 109 31.54 -7.47 4.80
CA GLY A 109 30.63 -7.85 5.88
C GLY A 109 30.46 -6.78 6.97
N ILE A 110 31.00 -5.58 6.80
CA ILE A 110 30.84 -4.48 7.75
C ILE A 110 29.47 -3.83 7.55
N PRO A 111 28.62 -3.68 8.59
CA PRO A 111 27.33 -2.99 8.47
C PRO A 111 27.47 -1.56 7.97
N LEU A 112 26.48 -1.08 7.22
CA LEU A 112 26.45 0.28 6.70
C LEU A 112 26.37 1.28 7.86
N ALA A 113 27.29 2.24 7.89
CA ALA A 113 27.32 3.30 8.91
C ALA A 113 26.70 4.62 8.42
N THR A 114 26.35 4.69 7.14
CA THR A 114 25.77 5.88 6.48
C THR A 114 24.29 5.66 6.20
N LYS A 115 23.61 6.71 5.72
CA LYS A 115 22.20 6.60 5.30
C LYS A 115 22.02 5.53 4.24
N LEU A 116 20.94 4.77 4.34
CA LEU A 116 20.53 3.85 3.29
C LEU A 116 20.28 4.59 1.97
N PRO A 117 20.79 4.06 0.84
CA PRO A 117 20.38 4.54 -0.47
C PRO A 117 18.92 4.16 -0.74
N LEU A 118 18.23 4.98 -1.51
CA LEU A 118 16.89 4.69 -2.01
C LEU A 118 16.97 3.78 -3.23
N PHE A 119 15.98 2.92 -3.40
CA PHE A 119 15.84 2.08 -4.60
C PHE A 119 15.22 2.91 -5.70
N ILE A 120 15.81 2.86 -6.89
CA ILE A 120 15.22 3.39 -8.11
C ILE A 120 14.38 2.26 -8.71
N ILE A 121 13.06 2.42 -8.68
CA ILE A 121 12.10 1.45 -9.23
C ILE A 121 11.33 2.11 -10.37
N LYS A 122 11.36 1.50 -11.54
CA LYS A 122 10.65 2.01 -12.72
C LYS A 122 9.13 1.87 -12.55
N PRO A 123 8.31 2.64 -13.27
CA PRO A 123 6.84 2.55 -13.16
C PRO A 123 6.26 1.15 -13.42
N TRP A 124 6.92 0.33 -14.22
CA TRP A 124 6.52 -1.06 -14.50
C TRP A 124 7.14 -2.10 -13.54
N GLY A 125 7.78 -1.66 -12.46
CA GLY A 125 8.25 -2.55 -11.39
C GLY A 125 9.59 -3.23 -11.64
N GLU A 126 10.41 -2.66 -12.51
CA GLU A 126 11.81 -3.05 -12.69
C GLU A 126 12.70 -2.32 -11.66
N PHE A 127 13.63 -3.04 -11.04
CA PHE A 127 14.70 -2.42 -10.26
C PHE A 127 15.76 -1.84 -11.20
N ALA A 128 16.03 -0.54 -11.09
CA ALA A 128 16.93 0.18 -11.97
C ALA A 128 18.27 0.56 -11.32
N GLY A 129 18.36 0.58 -9.99
CA GLY A 129 19.57 0.97 -9.28
C GLY A 129 19.33 1.60 -7.91
N LEU A 130 20.34 2.32 -7.43
CA LEU A 130 20.34 3.02 -6.15
C LEU A 130 20.47 4.53 -6.35
N TYR A 131 19.84 5.28 -5.44
CA TYR A 131 19.96 6.73 -5.36
C TYR A 131 20.48 7.14 -3.98
N TYR A 132 21.57 7.90 -3.97
CA TYR A 132 22.28 8.37 -2.78
C TYR A 132 21.88 9.81 -2.48
N THR A 133 21.04 9.98 -1.45
CA THR A 133 20.47 11.30 -1.09
C THR A 133 21.48 12.31 -0.56
N ASP A 134 22.62 11.84 -0.05
CA ASP A 134 23.70 12.67 0.49
C ASP A 134 24.58 13.28 -0.61
N THR A 135 24.70 12.59 -1.73
CA THR A 135 25.57 12.96 -2.86
C THR A 135 24.79 13.30 -4.13
N ASP A 136 23.47 13.18 -4.12
CA ASP A 136 22.60 13.33 -5.29
C ASP A 136 23.07 12.46 -6.47
N ARG A 137 23.49 11.24 -6.16
CA ARG A 137 24.12 10.31 -7.12
C ARG A 137 23.21 9.13 -7.41
N GLU A 138 23.02 8.84 -8.69
CA GLU A 138 22.41 7.60 -9.18
C GLU A 138 23.49 6.56 -9.47
N SER A 139 23.27 5.32 -9.03
CA SER A 139 24.07 4.15 -9.38
C SER A 139 23.17 3.13 -10.08
N GLY A 140 23.27 3.09 -11.41
CA GLY A 140 22.43 2.23 -12.25
C GLY A 140 22.86 0.77 -12.21
N GLN A 141 21.89 -0.13 -12.27
CA GLN A 141 22.12 -1.56 -12.44
C GLN A 141 22.19 -1.93 -13.92
N VAL A 142 23.25 -2.64 -14.32
CA VAL A 142 23.46 -3.07 -15.73
C VAL A 142 22.50 -4.20 -16.14
N ASN A 143 22.10 -5.05 -15.19
CA ASN A 143 21.17 -6.14 -15.43
C ASN A 143 19.76 -5.70 -15.05
N HIS A 144 18.94 -5.34 -16.05
CA HIS A 144 17.55 -4.96 -15.85
C HIS A 144 16.73 -6.14 -15.31
N LEU A 145 16.32 -6.05 -14.05
CA LEU A 145 15.55 -7.10 -13.39
C LEU A 145 14.05 -6.80 -13.51
N HIS A 146 13.45 -7.35 -14.56
CA HIS A 146 12.05 -7.09 -14.91
C HIS A 146 11.07 -7.85 -14.00
N GLY A 147 9.96 -7.20 -13.67
CA GLY A 147 8.82 -7.84 -12.99
C GLY A 147 9.06 -8.23 -11.53
N LEU A 148 10.10 -7.70 -10.89
CA LEU A 148 10.37 -7.93 -9.46
C LEU A 148 9.36 -7.24 -8.55
N PHE A 149 8.80 -6.13 -9.00
CA PHE A 149 7.93 -5.28 -8.22
C PHE A 149 6.58 -5.10 -8.91
N VAL A 150 5.51 -5.04 -8.12
CA VAL A 150 4.15 -4.73 -8.60
C VAL A 150 3.73 -3.43 -7.95
N TYR A 151 3.32 -2.45 -8.76
CA TYR A 151 2.84 -1.16 -8.27
C TYR A 151 1.65 -1.34 -7.32
N THR A 152 1.63 -0.60 -6.22
CA THR A 152 0.50 -0.50 -5.30
C THR A 152 0.47 0.89 -4.66
N ASP A 153 -0.71 1.30 -4.21
CA ASP A 153 -0.80 2.41 -3.25
C ASP A 153 -0.54 1.85 -1.84
N VAL A 154 0.36 2.47 -1.09
CA VAL A 154 0.73 2.08 0.27
C VAL A 154 0.03 3.00 1.28
N PRO A 155 -0.91 2.49 2.09
CA PRO A 155 -1.58 3.26 3.13
C PRO A 155 -0.60 3.81 4.17
N LEU A 156 -0.81 5.06 4.57
CA LEU A 156 -0.10 5.75 5.64
C LEU A 156 -0.76 5.52 6.99
N GLU A 157 -0.02 5.76 8.08
CA GLU A 157 -0.42 5.49 9.47
C GLU A 157 -1.75 6.13 9.88
N ASP A 158 -2.06 7.30 9.35
CA ASP A 158 -3.28 8.03 9.69
C ASP A 158 -4.50 7.64 8.84
N SER A 159 -4.36 6.64 7.96
CA SER A 159 -5.48 6.07 7.22
C SER A 159 -6.44 5.32 8.16
N TYR A 160 -7.74 5.39 7.85
CA TYR A 160 -8.81 4.74 8.61
C TYR A 160 -9.81 4.06 7.69
N LYS A 161 -10.22 2.83 8.03
CA LYS A 161 -11.32 2.14 7.35
C LYS A 161 -12.17 1.38 8.34
N ALA A 162 -13.48 1.60 8.32
CA ALA A 162 -14.47 0.76 8.98
C ALA A 162 -15.20 -0.10 7.96
N ARG A 163 -15.55 -1.33 8.36
CA ARG A 163 -16.27 -2.28 7.51
C ARG A 163 -17.25 -3.09 8.33
N LEU A 164 -18.45 -3.26 7.80
CA LEU A 164 -19.44 -4.21 8.30
C LEU A 164 -19.56 -5.41 7.35
N VAL A 165 -19.43 -6.61 7.89
CA VAL A 165 -19.49 -7.88 7.15
C VAL A 165 -20.68 -8.69 7.61
N TYR A 166 -21.38 -9.32 6.66
CA TYR A 166 -22.43 -10.28 6.99
C TYR A 166 -21.83 -11.63 7.39
N SER A 167 -22.14 -12.12 8.59
CA SER A 167 -21.56 -13.34 9.15
C SER A 167 -22.57 -14.49 9.26
N GLY A 168 -23.78 -14.30 8.71
CA GLY A 168 -24.83 -15.31 8.64
C GLY A 168 -26.00 -14.99 9.56
N ARG A 169 -26.98 -15.89 9.53
CA ARG A 169 -28.20 -15.84 10.35
C ARG A 169 -28.46 -17.22 10.95
N THR A 170 -28.91 -17.24 12.20
CA THR A 170 -29.55 -18.40 12.85
C THR A 170 -31.05 -18.16 12.96
N ASP A 171 -31.82 -19.14 13.46
CA ASP A 171 -33.30 -19.10 13.50
C ASP A 171 -33.87 -17.75 13.95
N SER A 172 -33.35 -17.17 15.03
CA SER A 172 -33.82 -15.88 15.57
C SER A 172 -32.84 -14.72 15.43
N ALA A 173 -31.59 -14.91 15.00
CA ALA A 173 -30.58 -13.86 15.11
C ALA A 173 -29.71 -13.68 13.86
N ILE A 174 -29.34 -12.44 13.56
CA ILE A 174 -28.34 -12.10 12.55
C ILE A 174 -27.00 -11.86 13.22
N SER A 175 -25.96 -12.46 12.66
CA SER A 175 -24.56 -12.26 13.05
C SER A 175 -23.85 -11.38 12.02
N LEU A 176 -23.17 -10.36 12.52
CA LEU A 176 -22.38 -9.41 11.74
C LEU A 176 -20.97 -9.34 12.31
N THR A 177 -19.99 -8.96 11.50
CA THR A 177 -18.65 -8.65 11.98
C THR A 177 -18.29 -7.23 11.61
N TYR A 178 -18.14 -6.38 12.62
CA TYR A 178 -17.66 -5.01 12.48
C TYR A 178 -16.15 -4.98 12.64
N GLN A 179 -15.45 -4.34 11.71
CA GLN A 179 -14.01 -4.26 11.69
C GLN A 179 -13.54 -2.82 11.47
N GLU A 180 -12.52 -2.41 12.22
CA GLU A 180 -11.80 -1.17 11.99
C GLU A 180 -10.35 -1.48 11.67
N PHE A 181 -9.79 -0.71 10.75
CA PHE A 181 -8.41 -0.80 10.30
C PHE A 181 -7.78 0.59 10.40
N ASN A 182 -6.61 0.65 11.03
CA ASN A 182 -5.80 1.86 11.10
C ASN A 182 -4.44 1.63 10.42
N GLY A 183 -3.87 2.68 9.84
CA GLY A 183 -2.53 2.66 9.26
C GLY A 183 -2.40 1.73 8.05
N THR A 184 -1.59 0.67 8.17
CA THR A 184 -1.18 -0.18 7.03
C THR A 184 -2.29 -1.02 6.41
N MET A 185 -3.49 -1.07 7.02
CA MET A 185 -4.67 -1.81 6.54
C MET A 185 -4.50 -3.34 6.41
N LYS A 186 -3.37 -3.92 6.87
CA LYS A 186 -3.09 -5.36 6.74
C LYS A 186 -4.02 -6.23 7.58
N THR A 187 -4.32 -5.80 8.80
CA THR A 187 -5.16 -6.50 9.76
C THR A 187 -6.05 -5.50 10.50
N PRO A 188 -7.27 -5.89 10.89
CA PRO A 188 -8.13 -5.02 11.67
C PRO A 188 -7.52 -4.76 13.05
N THR A 189 -7.55 -3.51 13.49
CA THR A 189 -7.21 -3.10 14.86
C THR A 189 -8.36 -3.37 15.84
N LEU A 190 -9.59 -3.43 15.33
CA LEU A 190 -10.78 -3.86 16.06
C LEU A 190 -11.55 -4.85 15.20
N SER A 191 -11.97 -5.98 15.76
CA SER A 191 -12.88 -6.93 15.11
C SER A 191 -13.88 -7.43 16.14
N GLN A 192 -15.15 -7.09 15.96
CA GLN A 192 -16.22 -7.41 16.89
C GLN A 192 -17.32 -8.18 16.15
N VAL A 193 -17.67 -9.36 16.67
CA VAL A 193 -18.89 -10.07 16.25
C VAL A 193 -20.08 -9.45 16.99
N LEU A 194 -21.11 -9.10 16.24
CA LEU A 194 -22.33 -8.48 16.72
C LEU A 194 -23.49 -9.41 16.40
N THR A 195 -24.30 -9.73 17.41
CA THR A 195 -25.50 -10.57 17.25
C THR A 195 -26.73 -9.74 17.54
N TYR A 196 -27.70 -9.77 16.64
CA TYR A 196 -28.96 -9.06 16.77
C TYR A 196 -30.12 -10.03 16.66
N GLU A 197 -30.95 -10.11 17.70
CA GLU A 197 -32.21 -10.83 17.65
C GLU A 197 -33.19 -10.13 16.70
N MET A 198 -33.81 -10.91 15.81
CA MET A 198 -34.80 -10.45 14.87
C MET A 198 -36.13 -10.25 15.61
N THR A 199 -36.43 -8.99 15.89
CA THR A 199 -37.75 -8.56 16.38
C THR A 199 -38.65 -8.18 15.21
N SER A 200 -39.91 -7.83 15.48
CA SER A 200 -40.87 -7.39 14.44
C SER A 200 -40.42 -6.18 13.62
N ALA A 201 -39.49 -5.37 14.12
CA ALA A 201 -39.01 -4.17 13.44
C ALA A 201 -37.93 -4.42 12.37
N ASN A 202 -37.24 -5.57 12.37
CA ASN A 202 -36.11 -5.89 11.47
C ASN A 202 -35.05 -4.77 11.34
N MET A 203 -34.90 -3.93 12.36
CA MET A 203 -33.93 -2.83 12.39
C MET A 203 -32.69 -3.20 13.19
N ILE A 204 -31.52 -2.87 12.65
CA ILE A 204 -30.22 -3.06 13.28
C ILE A 204 -29.52 -1.70 13.34
N ASN A 205 -28.99 -1.33 14.51
CA ASN A 205 -28.10 -0.18 14.65
C ASN A 205 -26.67 -0.67 14.87
N VAL A 206 -25.78 -0.36 13.93
CA VAL A 206 -24.35 -0.62 14.04
C VAL A 206 -23.59 0.69 13.96
N ARG A 207 -22.98 1.13 15.07
CA ARG A 207 -22.07 2.29 15.10
C ARG A 207 -22.68 3.54 14.43
N ASN A 208 -23.95 3.84 14.79
CA ASN A 208 -24.75 4.96 14.25
C ASN A 208 -25.24 4.80 12.81
N VAL A 209 -25.13 3.61 12.22
CA VAL A 209 -25.76 3.27 10.94
C VAL A 209 -26.99 2.43 11.21
N MET A 210 -28.16 2.96 10.83
CA MET A 210 -29.43 2.25 10.90
C MET A 210 -29.63 1.41 9.64
N ILE A 211 -29.85 0.11 9.81
CA ILE A 211 -30.03 -0.84 8.72
C ILE A 211 -31.38 -1.52 8.90
N GLU A 212 -32.22 -1.45 7.87
CA GLU A 212 -33.41 -2.30 7.80
C GLU A 212 -33.06 -3.57 7.04
N VAL A 213 -33.32 -4.72 7.66
CA VAL A 213 -33.16 -6.02 7.04
C VAL A 213 -34.46 -6.40 6.33
N MET A 214 -34.39 -6.60 5.02
CA MET A 214 -35.54 -7.01 4.22
C MET A 214 -35.68 -8.54 4.16
N ASP A 215 -34.55 -9.22 4.04
CA ASP A 215 -34.46 -10.69 4.03
C ASP A 215 -33.06 -11.12 4.48
N ALA A 216 -32.95 -12.23 5.18
CA ALA A 216 -31.67 -12.79 5.60
C ALA A 216 -31.78 -14.29 5.77
N THR A 217 -30.78 -15.01 5.27
CA THR A 217 -30.60 -16.46 5.38
C THR A 217 -29.18 -16.76 5.86
N GLU A 218 -28.85 -18.00 6.18
CA GLU A 218 -27.49 -18.40 6.57
C GLU A 218 -26.39 -17.92 5.62
N SER A 219 -26.69 -17.74 4.33
CA SER A 219 -25.72 -17.46 3.28
C SER A 219 -25.82 -16.08 2.62
N LYS A 220 -26.90 -15.31 2.87
CA LYS A 220 -27.10 -13.98 2.26
C LYS A 220 -27.95 -13.06 3.12
N ILE A 221 -27.79 -11.76 2.94
CA ILE A 221 -28.64 -10.71 3.50
C ILE A 221 -29.03 -9.70 2.44
N LYS A 222 -30.28 -9.27 2.44
CA LYS A 222 -30.83 -8.16 1.67
C LYS A 222 -31.27 -7.07 2.65
N TYR A 223 -30.78 -5.86 2.45
CA TYR A 223 -30.93 -4.78 3.44
C TYR A 223 -30.96 -3.41 2.76
N VAL A 224 -31.38 -2.39 3.51
CA VAL A 224 -31.31 -1.00 3.11
C VAL A 224 -30.77 -0.16 4.27
N VAL A 225 -29.82 0.73 3.97
CA VAL A 225 -29.35 1.72 4.95
C VAL A 225 -30.41 2.82 5.08
N LYS A 226 -30.74 3.20 6.30
CA LYS A 226 -31.66 4.31 6.60
C LYS A 226 -30.88 5.59 6.90
N ASN A 227 -31.51 6.72 6.60
CA ASN A 227 -31.05 8.04 7.01
C ASN A 227 -31.13 8.22 8.52
#